data_AF-A0A2Z3KG62-F1
#
_entry.id   AF-A0A2Z3KG62-F1
#
_cell.length_a   1.000
_cell.length_b   1.000
_cell.length_c   1.000
_cell.angle_alpha   90.00
_cell.angle_beta   90.00
_cell.angle_gamma   90.00
#
_symmetry.space_group_name_H-M   'P 1'
#
loop_
_entity.id
_entity.type
_entity.pdbx_description
1 polymer ?
#
loop_
_entity_poly.entity_id
_entity_poly.type
_entity_poly.pdbx_seq_one_letter_code
_entity_poly.pdbx_strand_id
1 'polypeptide(L)'
;MKKTALIGLTLLTIAMLASCSNTNSSSTRSSKEISTSSKSSISESTDAQSGKAKKLVDSLNLEKATDSKDKLDVYADNATKLKENGYVVIVRGDFLLKDYKTVETNFKALSLNVTSVEGDELGEDSSGKVDDIVLPDQVSFTSDYLGYWYYVTPKNSNVVINYYK
;
A
#
# COMPACT_ATOMS: atom_id res chain seq x y z
N MET A 1 37.67 -34.46 -13.96
CA MET A 1 36.70 -35.25 -14.77
C MET A 1 35.49 -34.37 -15.04
N LYS A 2 35.16 -34.15 -16.32
CA LYS A 2 33.94 -33.45 -16.77
C LYS A 2 32.72 -34.32 -16.46
N LYS A 3 31.59 -33.71 -16.11
CA LYS A 3 30.24 -34.15 -16.52
C LYS A 3 29.20 -33.06 -16.21
N THR A 4 28.83 -32.38 -17.30
CA THR A 4 27.64 -31.57 -17.49
C THR A 4 26.39 -32.46 -17.40
N ALA A 5 25.27 -31.94 -16.87
CA ALA A 5 23.95 -32.47 -17.17
C ALA A 5 22.96 -31.31 -17.31
N LEU A 6 22.44 -31.20 -18.53
CA LEU A 6 21.38 -30.34 -19.03
C LEU A 6 20.03 -31.09 -18.86
N ILE A 7 18.93 -30.42 -19.23
CA ILE A 7 17.53 -30.90 -19.44
C ILE A 7 16.64 -30.67 -18.20
N GLY A 8 15.43 -30.09 -18.29
CA GLY A 8 14.65 -29.78 -19.47
C GLY A 8 13.40 -28.94 -19.17
N LEU A 9 12.94 -28.33 -20.26
CA LEU A 9 11.79 -27.48 -20.48
C LEU A 9 10.47 -28.28 -20.33
N THR A 10 9.46 -27.71 -19.66
CA THR A 10 8.05 -28.04 -19.93
C THR A 10 7.22 -26.77 -20.05
N LEU A 11 6.66 -26.58 -21.24
CA LEU A 11 5.73 -25.53 -21.61
C LEU A 11 4.31 -26.04 -21.27
N LEU A 12 3.52 -25.29 -20.50
CA LEU A 12 2.12 -25.60 -20.26
C LEU A 12 1.24 -24.48 -20.82
N THR A 13 0.70 -24.70 -22.01
CA THR A 13 -0.36 -23.89 -22.62
C THR A 13 -1.72 -24.36 -22.11
N ILE A 14 -2.53 -23.44 -21.57
CA ILE A 14 -3.96 -23.68 -21.28
C ILE A 14 -4.79 -22.80 -22.21
N ALA A 15 -5.72 -23.46 -22.90
CA ALA A 15 -6.59 -22.93 -23.93
C ALA A 15 -7.74 -22.07 -23.38
N MET A 16 -8.20 -21.14 -24.22
CA MET A 16 -9.38 -20.31 -24.06
C MET A 16 -10.68 -21.14 -24.01
N LEU A 17 -11.61 -20.72 -23.16
CA LEU A 17 -13.03 -21.04 -23.30
C LEU A 17 -13.80 -19.72 -23.40
N ALA A 18 -14.26 -19.43 -24.62
CA ALA A 18 -15.32 -18.47 -24.85
C ALA A 18 -16.66 -19.11 -24.44
N SER A 19 -17.51 -18.36 -23.73
CA SER A 19 -18.93 -18.67 -23.64
C SER A 19 -19.72 -17.41 -23.89
N CYS A 20 -20.31 -17.35 -25.09
CA CYS A 20 -21.41 -16.46 -25.41
C CYS A 20 -22.70 -17.09 -24.89
N SER A 21 -23.49 -16.35 -24.13
CA SER A 21 -24.93 -16.61 -24.05
C SER A 21 -25.68 -15.30 -24.11
N ASN A 22 -26.39 -15.14 -25.22
CA ASN A 22 -27.28 -14.06 -25.56
C ASN A 22 -28.69 -14.42 -25.04
N THR A 23 -29.30 -13.60 -24.19
CA THR A 23 -30.73 -13.72 -23.87
C THR A 23 -31.38 -12.34 -23.89
N ASN A 24 -32.13 -12.09 -24.96
CA ASN A 24 -33.17 -11.07 -25.06
C ASN A 24 -34.49 -11.67 -24.55
N SER A 25 -35.18 -10.96 -23.65
CA SER A 25 -36.65 -10.78 -23.60
C SER A 25 -36.97 -10.03 -22.30
N SER A 26 -37.26 -8.73 -22.37
CA SER A 26 -38.59 -8.12 -22.49
C SER A 26 -39.50 -8.34 -21.27
N SER A 27 -39.75 -7.25 -20.54
CA SER A 27 -40.97 -6.98 -19.77
C SER A 27 -41.05 -5.50 -19.40
N THR A 28 -41.93 -4.82 -20.14
CA THR A 28 -42.81 -3.67 -19.82
C THR A 28 -42.58 -2.75 -18.61
N ARG A 29 -42.52 -1.45 -18.95
CA ARG A 29 -43.33 -0.31 -18.45
C ARG A 29 -43.14 0.14 -16.99
N SER A 30 -42.43 1.25 -16.82
CA SER A 30 -42.98 2.42 -16.11
C SER A 30 -42.21 3.69 -16.47
N SER A 31 -42.92 4.66 -17.04
CA SER A 31 -42.41 6.01 -17.29
C SER A 31 -42.36 6.80 -15.99
N LYS A 32 -41.21 7.36 -15.64
CA LYS A 32 -41.16 8.70 -15.07
C LYS A 32 -39.80 9.34 -15.35
N GLU A 33 -39.81 10.26 -16.31
CA GLU A 33 -38.73 11.22 -16.51
C GLU A 33 -38.52 11.99 -15.21
N ILE A 34 -37.30 11.91 -14.66
CA ILE A 34 -36.78 12.90 -13.73
C ILE A 34 -35.56 13.49 -14.43
N SER A 35 -35.81 14.58 -15.15
CA SER A 35 -34.78 15.55 -15.53
C SER A 35 -34.17 16.09 -14.24
N THR A 36 -32.97 15.61 -13.89
CA THR A 36 -32.06 16.37 -13.03
C THR A 36 -30.78 16.59 -13.81
N SER A 37 -30.73 17.76 -14.44
CA SER A 37 -29.48 18.36 -14.86
C SER A 37 -28.62 18.54 -13.61
N SER A 38 -27.68 17.64 -13.42
CA SER A 38 -26.50 17.89 -12.60
C SER A 38 -25.33 17.29 -13.34
N LYS A 39 -24.86 18.10 -14.29
CA LYS A 39 -23.50 18.08 -14.80
C LYS A 39 -22.58 18.29 -13.59
N SER A 40 -22.28 17.23 -12.87
CA SER A 40 -21.23 17.19 -11.87
C SER A 40 -20.16 16.25 -12.40
N SER A 41 -19.40 16.80 -13.32
CA SER A 41 -18.04 16.39 -13.64
C SER A 41 -17.23 16.30 -12.34
N ILE A 42 -17.17 15.11 -11.75
CA ILE A 42 -16.04 14.76 -10.89
C ILE A 42 -15.09 13.97 -11.78
N SER A 43 -14.21 14.77 -12.37
CA SER A 43 -12.98 14.38 -13.02
C SER A 43 -12.34 13.18 -12.33
N GLU A 44 -11.88 12.24 -13.16
CA GLU A 44 -10.77 11.34 -12.87
C GLU A 44 -9.74 12.06 -11.97
N SER A 45 -9.62 11.64 -10.71
CA SER A 45 -8.53 12.09 -9.84
C SER A 45 -7.42 11.05 -9.86
N THR A 46 -6.78 10.89 -11.02
CA THR A 46 -5.59 10.03 -11.17
C THR A 46 -4.29 10.74 -10.81
N ASP A 47 -4.32 12.02 -10.40
CA ASP A 47 -3.13 12.80 -10.04
C ASP A 47 -3.26 13.56 -8.70
N ALA A 48 -4.00 13.01 -7.74
CA ALA A 48 -3.92 13.50 -6.36
C ALA A 48 -2.70 12.89 -5.64
N GLN A 49 -1.51 13.07 -6.22
CA GLN A 49 -0.28 13.05 -5.45
C GLN A 49 -0.45 14.17 -4.40
N SER A 50 -0.47 13.83 -3.10
CA SER A 50 -0.51 14.88 -2.08
C SER A 50 0.57 15.91 -2.41
N GLY A 51 0.28 17.21 -2.32
CA GLY A 51 1.27 18.24 -2.69
C GLY A 51 2.59 18.09 -1.92
N LYS A 52 2.57 17.39 -0.77
CA LYS A 52 3.75 16.95 0.00
C LYS A 52 4.57 15.88 -0.75
N ALA A 53 3.94 14.81 -1.22
CA ALA A 53 4.63 13.72 -1.93
C ALA A 53 5.26 14.19 -3.24
N LYS A 54 4.57 15.05 -4.02
CA LYS A 54 5.15 15.59 -5.27
C LYS A 54 6.43 16.38 -4.99
N LYS A 55 6.40 17.27 -3.99
CA LYS A 55 7.58 18.04 -3.59
C LYS A 55 8.75 17.15 -3.19
N LEU A 56 8.49 16.03 -2.52
CA LEU A 56 9.54 15.08 -2.16
C LEU A 56 10.08 14.29 -3.35
N VAL A 57 9.22 13.87 -4.27
CA VAL A 57 9.67 13.25 -5.53
C VAL A 57 10.62 14.19 -6.27
N ASP A 58 10.21 15.45 -6.46
CA ASP A 58 11.00 16.43 -7.20
C ASP A 58 12.32 16.77 -6.47
N SER A 59 12.27 17.00 -5.15
CA SER A 59 13.44 17.44 -4.37
C SER A 59 14.46 16.35 -4.09
N LEU A 60 14.02 15.09 -3.96
CA LEU A 60 14.88 13.94 -3.69
C LEU A 60 15.21 13.13 -4.94
N ASN A 61 14.69 13.54 -6.10
CA ASN A 61 14.80 12.82 -7.37
C ASN A 61 14.42 11.34 -7.19
N LEU A 62 13.23 11.10 -6.63
CA LEU A 62 12.71 9.75 -6.44
C LEU A 62 12.30 9.15 -7.78
N GLU A 63 12.63 7.88 -7.98
CA GLU A 63 12.42 7.21 -9.26
C GLU A 63 11.12 6.40 -9.23
N LYS A 64 10.44 6.33 -10.38
CA LYS A 64 9.32 5.39 -10.55
C LYS A 64 9.88 4.02 -10.90
N ALA A 65 9.38 2.99 -10.24
CA ALA A 65 9.62 1.62 -10.63
C ALA A 65 8.76 1.29 -11.86
N THR A 66 9.40 1.03 -13.00
CA THR A 66 8.70 0.85 -14.29
C THR A 66 8.64 -0.60 -14.75
N ASP A 67 9.55 -1.46 -14.30
CA ASP A 67 9.53 -2.89 -14.55
C ASP A 67 9.16 -3.63 -13.24
N SER A 68 8.66 -4.84 -13.36
CA SER A 68 8.59 -5.78 -12.24
C SER A 68 9.96 -6.16 -11.66
N LYS A 69 11.02 -6.13 -12.48
CA LYS A 69 12.35 -6.65 -12.12
C LYS A 69 13.17 -5.71 -11.26
N ASP A 70 13.00 -4.40 -11.39
CA ASP A 70 13.74 -3.37 -10.66
C ASP A 70 12.97 -2.82 -9.45
N LYS A 71 11.68 -3.18 -9.31
CA LYS A 71 10.79 -2.64 -8.26
C LYS A 71 11.38 -2.65 -6.86
N LEU A 72 11.93 -3.77 -6.42
CA LEU A 72 12.45 -3.88 -5.07
C LEU A 72 13.66 -2.97 -4.84
N ASP A 73 14.53 -2.86 -5.85
CA ASP A 73 15.72 -2.02 -5.80
C ASP A 73 15.34 -0.53 -5.82
N VAL A 74 14.42 -0.13 -6.70
CA VAL A 74 13.91 1.25 -6.77
C VAL A 74 13.21 1.65 -5.47
N TYR A 75 12.39 0.77 -4.89
CA TYR A 75 11.73 1.06 -3.61
C TYR A 75 12.75 1.18 -2.47
N ALA A 76 13.77 0.32 -2.43
CA ALA A 76 14.83 0.37 -1.43
C ALA A 76 15.68 1.65 -1.54
N ASP A 77 16.01 2.07 -2.77
CA ASP A 77 16.74 3.31 -3.03
C ASP A 77 15.91 4.54 -2.63
N ASN A 78 14.65 4.63 -3.05
CA ASN A 78 13.75 5.70 -2.66
C ASN A 78 13.55 5.77 -1.14
N ALA A 79 13.39 4.62 -0.48
CA ALA A 79 13.30 4.55 0.98
C ALA A 79 14.58 5.05 1.66
N THR A 80 15.75 4.76 1.09
CA THR A 80 17.05 5.24 1.59
C THR A 80 17.15 6.75 1.47
N LYS A 81 16.88 7.32 0.28
CA LYS A 81 16.83 8.77 0.04
C LYS A 81 15.91 9.49 1.04
N LEU A 82 14.73 8.93 1.31
CA LEU A 82 13.79 9.49 2.29
C LEU A 82 14.36 9.46 3.73
N LYS A 83 14.96 8.34 4.15
CA LYS A 83 15.56 8.19 5.47
C LYS A 83 16.71 9.17 5.70
N GLU A 84 17.56 9.35 4.70
CA GLU A 84 18.67 10.32 4.72
C GLU A 84 18.17 11.77 4.85
N ASN A 85 16.96 12.06 4.36
CA ASN A 85 16.33 13.38 4.40
C ASN A 85 15.35 13.56 5.55
N GLY A 86 15.52 12.79 6.64
CA GLY A 86 14.80 13.03 7.90
C GLY A 86 13.38 12.45 7.95
N TYR A 87 13.04 11.54 7.03
CA TYR A 87 11.80 10.76 7.11
C TYR A 87 12.02 9.41 7.78
N VAL A 88 10.95 8.86 8.33
CA VAL A 88 10.85 7.48 8.77
C VAL A 88 10.03 6.73 7.73
N VAL A 89 10.56 5.60 7.27
CA VAL A 89 9.90 4.71 6.32
C VAL A 89 9.61 3.39 7.02
N ILE A 90 8.33 3.07 7.20
CA ILE A 90 7.82 1.91 7.95
C ILE A 90 7.27 0.89 6.95
N VAL A 91 7.65 -0.38 7.10
CA VAL A 91 7.09 -1.47 6.30
C VAL A 91 5.94 -2.14 7.08
N ARG A 92 4.81 -2.38 6.42
CA ARG A 92 3.62 -2.99 7.04
C ARG A 92 3.93 -4.31 7.75
N GLY A 93 4.77 -5.14 7.14
CA GLY A 93 5.18 -6.44 7.70
C GLY A 93 5.99 -6.35 9.00
N ASP A 94 6.56 -5.17 9.31
CA ASP A 94 7.36 -4.96 10.51
C ASP A 94 6.51 -4.72 11.77
N PHE A 95 5.24 -4.35 11.60
CA PHE A 95 4.33 -4.09 12.72
C PHE A 95 3.08 -4.96 12.71
N LEU A 96 2.51 -5.27 11.54
CA LEU A 96 1.21 -5.93 11.46
C LEU A 96 1.25 -7.31 12.12
N LEU A 97 0.33 -7.55 13.04
CA LEU A 97 0.21 -8.77 13.84
C LEU A 97 1.50 -9.13 14.62
N LYS A 98 2.37 -8.14 14.87
CA LYS A 98 3.53 -8.28 15.76
C LYS A 98 3.16 -7.86 17.17
N ASP A 99 3.93 -8.33 18.13
CA ASP A 99 3.82 -7.95 19.54
C ASP A 99 3.88 -6.41 19.70
N TYR A 100 2.87 -5.85 20.37
CA TYR A 100 2.73 -4.41 20.57
C TYR A 100 3.96 -3.80 21.25
N LYS A 101 4.51 -4.43 22.29
CA LYS A 101 5.64 -3.87 23.04
C LYS A 101 6.92 -3.81 22.22
N THR A 102 7.13 -4.79 21.36
CA THR A 102 8.21 -4.81 20.39
C THR A 102 8.05 -3.68 19.37
N VAL A 103 6.85 -3.52 18.79
CA VAL A 103 6.57 -2.45 17.82
C VAL A 103 6.70 -1.06 18.46
N GLU A 104 6.15 -0.86 19.65
CA GLU A 104 6.24 0.39 20.42
C GLU A 104 7.71 0.79 20.63
N THR A 105 8.54 -0.16 21.04
CA THR A 105 9.98 0.07 21.25
C THR A 105 10.68 0.45 19.95
N ASN A 106 10.39 -0.27 18.85
CA ASN A 106 10.98 0.01 17.55
C ASN A 106 10.59 1.40 17.02
N PHE A 107 9.32 1.79 17.15
CA PHE A 107 8.87 3.12 16.71
C PHE A 107 9.47 4.24 17.53
N LYS A 108 9.62 4.08 18.85
CA LYS A 108 10.36 5.04 19.68
C LYS A 108 11.84 5.13 19.26
N ALA A 109 12.48 4.01 18.93
CA ALA A 109 13.86 3.98 18.44
C ALA A 109 14.02 4.69 17.07
N LEU A 110 12.96 4.70 16.25
CA LEU A 110 12.90 5.47 15.00
C LEU A 110 12.59 6.96 15.23
N SER A 111 12.61 7.44 16.48
CA SER A 111 12.28 8.82 16.85
C SER A 111 10.84 9.21 16.49
N LEU A 112 9.87 8.30 16.68
CA LEU A 112 8.45 8.63 16.59
C LEU A 112 7.85 8.87 17.97
N ASN A 113 6.87 9.76 18.04
CA ASN A 113 6.09 10.01 19.25
C ASN A 113 4.94 9.00 19.30
N VAL A 114 5.12 7.94 20.09
CA VAL A 114 4.20 6.80 20.12
C VAL A 114 3.09 7.02 21.15
N THR A 115 1.85 6.92 20.71
CA THR A 115 0.67 6.67 21.54
C THR A 115 0.02 5.35 21.11
N SER A 116 -0.92 4.84 21.90
CA SER A 116 -1.58 3.58 21.60
C SER A 116 -3.04 3.56 22.03
N VAL A 117 -3.83 2.77 21.32
CA VAL A 117 -5.23 2.49 21.62
C VAL A 117 -5.41 0.97 21.64
N GLU A 118 -6.00 0.48 22.72
CA GLU A 118 -6.39 -0.92 22.87
C GLU A 118 -7.76 -1.14 22.24
N GLY A 119 -7.87 -2.11 21.35
CA GLY A 119 -9.10 -2.54 20.69
C GLY A 119 -9.57 -3.92 21.17
N ASP A 120 -10.77 -4.31 20.76
CA ASP A 120 -11.37 -5.59 21.14
C ASP A 120 -10.59 -6.78 20.53
N GLU A 121 -10.41 -7.86 21.29
CA GLU A 121 -9.76 -9.08 20.79
C GLU A 121 -10.59 -9.74 19.67
N LEU A 122 -9.92 -10.20 18.61
CA LEU A 122 -10.53 -11.04 17.57
C LEU A 122 -10.37 -12.55 17.86
N GLY A 123 -9.55 -12.89 18.87
CA GLY A 123 -9.26 -14.23 19.36
C GLY A 123 -7.98 -14.26 20.20
N GLU A 124 -7.76 -15.36 20.94
CA GLU A 124 -6.60 -15.50 21.84
C GLU A 124 -5.26 -15.32 21.09
N ASP A 125 -5.18 -15.80 19.85
CA ASP A 125 -3.99 -15.67 19.00
C ASP A 125 -3.68 -14.22 18.59
N SER A 126 -4.63 -13.29 18.69
CA SER A 126 -4.44 -11.88 18.32
C SER A 126 -4.10 -10.98 19.51
N SER A 127 -4.29 -11.45 20.74
CA SER A 127 -4.10 -10.64 21.95
C SER A 127 -2.68 -10.08 22.05
N GLY A 128 -2.57 -8.79 22.39
CA GLY A 128 -1.32 -8.06 22.48
C GLY A 128 -0.65 -7.76 21.13
N LYS A 129 -1.27 -8.11 19.99
CA LYS A 129 -0.70 -7.86 18.66
C LYS A 129 -1.25 -6.58 18.03
N VAL A 130 -0.42 -5.93 17.24
CA VAL A 130 -0.79 -4.72 16.49
C VAL A 130 -1.76 -5.07 15.36
N ASP A 131 -2.87 -4.36 15.32
CA ASP A 131 -3.87 -4.39 14.26
C ASP A 131 -3.48 -3.44 13.11
N ASP A 132 -3.27 -2.16 13.45
CA ASP A 132 -2.90 -1.14 12.49
C ASP A 132 -2.20 0.03 13.18
N ILE A 133 -1.72 0.99 12.38
CA ILE A 133 -1.14 2.24 12.85
C ILE A 133 -1.82 3.42 12.19
N VAL A 134 -1.95 4.53 12.92
CA VAL A 134 -2.38 5.82 12.36
C VAL A 134 -1.21 6.78 12.39
N LEU A 135 -0.93 7.39 11.24
CA LEU A 135 0.13 8.37 11.03
C LEU A 135 -0.50 9.68 10.54
N PRO A 136 -0.85 10.63 11.43
CA PRO A 136 -1.52 11.88 11.03
C PRO A 136 -0.73 12.72 10.02
N ASP A 137 0.60 12.66 10.08
CA ASP A 137 1.50 13.41 9.21
C ASP A 137 2.02 12.57 8.02
N GLN A 138 1.38 11.42 7.74
CA GLN A 138 1.81 10.53 6.65
C GLN A 138 1.92 11.29 5.32
N VAL A 139 2.99 11.02 4.59
CA VAL A 139 3.13 11.37 3.19
C VAL A 139 2.84 10.14 2.34
N SER A 140 1.71 10.16 1.65
CA SER A 140 1.30 9.07 0.78
C SER A 140 1.93 9.19 -0.60
N PHE A 141 2.69 8.17 -0.99
CA PHE A 141 3.23 8.00 -2.33
C PHE A 141 2.34 7.04 -3.14
N THR A 142 2.35 7.16 -4.46
CA THR A 142 1.77 6.13 -5.32
C THR A 142 2.64 4.88 -5.29
N SER A 143 2.05 3.73 -5.63
CA SER A 143 2.74 2.44 -5.66
C SER A 143 3.96 2.39 -6.59
N ASP A 144 4.07 3.35 -7.51
CA ASP A 144 5.18 3.43 -8.46
C ASP A 144 6.47 3.93 -7.80
N TYR A 145 6.39 4.74 -6.75
CA TYR A 145 7.59 5.25 -6.04
C TYR A 145 7.93 4.40 -4.82
N LEU A 146 6.90 3.97 -4.09
CA LEU A 146 7.00 3.09 -2.94
C LEU A 146 5.81 2.15 -3.00
N GLY A 147 6.03 0.84 -2.93
CA GLY A 147 4.94 -0.12 -2.95
C GLY A 147 3.91 0.11 -1.82
N TYR A 148 2.73 -0.50 -1.95
CA TYR A 148 1.61 -0.36 -1.00
C TYR A 148 1.92 -0.74 0.46
N TRP A 149 3.05 -1.40 0.69
CA TRP A 149 3.47 -1.88 2.01
C TRP A 149 4.27 -0.84 2.79
N TYR A 150 4.52 0.34 2.24
CA TYR A 150 5.34 1.37 2.86
C TYR A 150 4.51 2.54 3.37
N TYR A 151 4.82 2.98 4.58
CA TYR A 151 4.31 4.21 5.18
C TYR A 151 5.48 5.18 5.38
N VAL A 152 5.28 6.46 5.09
CA VAL A 152 6.31 7.49 5.21
C VAL A 152 5.81 8.63 6.07
N THR A 153 6.58 9.03 7.05
CA THR A 153 6.26 10.15 7.96
C THR A 153 7.53 10.91 8.34
N PRO A 154 7.50 12.21 8.65
CA PRO A 154 8.67 12.89 9.20
C PRO A 154 9.16 12.27 10.52
N LYS A 155 10.45 12.37 10.83
CA LYS A 155 10.97 12.10 12.18
C LYS A 155 10.25 13.00 13.20
N ASN A 156 10.07 12.49 14.41
CA ASN A 156 9.35 13.12 15.52
C ASN A 156 7.84 13.34 15.26
N SER A 157 7.27 12.75 14.21
CA SER A 157 5.82 12.73 14.02
C SER A 157 5.14 11.78 15.01
N ASN A 158 3.85 12.01 15.23
CA ASN A 158 3.02 11.15 16.04
C ASN A 158 2.67 9.86 15.29
N VAL A 159 2.65 8.75 16.01
CA VAL A 159 2.10 7.47 15.55
C VAL A 159 1.19 6.91 16.63
N VAL A 160 -0.01 6.50 16.24
CA VAL A 160 -0.94 5.78 17.11
C VAL A 160 -0.88 4.31 16.74
N ILE A 161 -0.50 3.44 17.69
CA ILE A 161 -0.55 1.98 17.50
C ILE A 161 -1.89 1.48 18.01
N ASN A 162 -2.70 0.89 17.12
CA ASN A 162 -3.90 0.15 17.51
C ASN A 162 -3.51 -1.31 17.71
N TYR A 163 -3.79 -1.86 18.89
CA TYR A 163 -3.48 -3.25 19.20
C TYR A 163 -4.67 -3.94 19.85
N TYR A 164 -4.75 -5.26 19.70
CA TYR A 164 -5.80 -6.05 20.31
C TYR A 164 -5.51 -6.29 21.79
N LYS A 165 -6.54 -6.18 22.63
CA LYS A 165 -6.50 -6.50 24.06
C LYS A 165 -5.98 -7.90 24.34
#